data_AF-A0A437LZ57-F1
#
_entry.id   AF-A0A437LZ57-F1
#
_cell.length_a   1.000
_cell.length_b   1.000
_cell.length_c   1.000
_cell.angle_alpha   90.00
_cell.angle_beta   90.00
_cell.angle_gamma   90.00
#
_symmetry.space_group_name_H-M   'P 1'
#
loop_
_entity.id
_entity.type
_entity.pdbx_description
1 polymer ?
#
loop_
_entity_poly.entity_id
_entity_poly.type
_entity_poly.pdbx_seq_one_letter_code
_entity_poly.pdbx_strand_id
1 'polypeptide(L)'
;MADPKASRGYRNNNPTNLRYIADPKRRWNGQDPVSADGYGRYSSLALGMRAGVGQLVVNQTRNGLDTVWKQINSWAPQSDGNDPVAYSARVAAALGVGIHDKIDVRPYRVMKVMLRAIIEVELGGMPYTQAEMDEGMALYGITEFSQPAPVRSIRQAATTNSGTAVAKAVGTLAPLGALAPVATAVGGIPWQTMAVLVLAAGIGVAVWLWQQRKDKAA
;
A
#
# COMPACT_ATOMS: atom_id res chain seq x y z
N MET A 1 -27.34 -7.69 7.99
CA MET A 1 -26.19 -7.76 8.92
C MET A 1 -26.51 -6.89 10.13
N ALA A 2 -26.03 -7.26 11.32
CA ALA A 2 -26.19 -6.41 12.51
C ALA A 2 -25.43 -5.09 12.33
N ASP A 3 -25.91 -4.01 12.94
CA ASP A 3 -25.22 -2.71 12.94
C ASP A 3 -23.83 -2.86 13.58
N PRO A 4 -22.73 -2.53 12.88
CA PRO A 4 -21.38 -2.59 13.45
C PRO A 4 -21.21 -1.77 14.73
N LYS A 5 -22.02 -0.73 14.94
CA LYS A 5 -22.01 0.08 16.17
C LYS A 5 -22.60 -0.64 17.38
N ALA A 6 -23.39 -1.70 17.18
CA ALA A 6 -23.88 -2.55 18.25
C ALA A 6 -22.81 -3.53 18.79
N SER A 7 -21.69 -3.68 18.08
CA SER A 7 -20.60 -4.59 18.46
C SER A 7 -19.97 -4.21 19.82
N ARG A 8 -19.39 -5.21 20.50
CA ARG A 8 -18.57 -4.97 21.70
C ARG A 8 -17.36 -4.09 21.38
N GLY A 9 -16.68 -4.37 20.27
CA GLY A 9 -15.49 -3.62 19.87
C GLY A 9 -15.77 -2.12 19.69
N TYR A 10 -16.91 -1.77 19.07
CA TYR A 10 -17.32 -0.36 18.97
C TYR A 10 -17.57 0.27 20.35
N ARG A 11 -18.37 -0.39 21.20
CA ARG A 11 -18.69 0.11 22.56
C ARG A 11 -17.48 0.24 23.49
N ASN A 12 -16.46 -0.60 23.30
CA ASN A 12 -15.26 -0.61 24.12
C ASN A 12 -14.12 0.27 23.55
N ASN A 13 -14.35 1.04 22.49
CA ASN A 13 -13.29 1.73 21.73
C ASN A 13 -12.17 0.76 21.31
N ASN A 14 -12.50 -0.51 21.05
CA ASN A 14 -11.56 -1.58 20.73
C ASN A 14 -11.88 -2.13 19.33
N PRO A 15 -11.49 -1.41 18.26
CA PRO A 15 -11.96 -1.66 16.90
C PRO A 15 -11.45 -2.99 16.31
N THR A 16 -10.42 -3.58 16.91
CA THR A 16 -9.80 -4.84 16.48
C THR A 16 -10.00 -5.98 17.50
N ASN A 17 -10.88 -5.78 18.49
CA ASN A 17 -11.21 -6.75 19.55
C ASN A 17 -9.97 -7.33 20.28
N LEU A 18 -8.95 -6.51 20.54
CA LEU A 18 -7.78 -6.94 21.31
C LEU A 18 -8.17 -7.46 22.69
N ARG A 19 -7.48 -8.52 23.12
CA ARG A 19 -7.62 -9.06 24.47
C ARG A 19 -7.10 -8.07 25.50
N TYR A 20 -7.71 -8.09 26.68
CA TYR A 20 -7.25 -7.29 27.81
C TYR A 20 -5.86 -7.77 28.27
N ILE A 21 -4.93 -6.83 28.42
CA ILE A 21 -3.60 -7.10 28.97
C ILE A 21 -3.60 -6.71 30.46
N ALA A 22 -3.52 -7.72 31.33
CA ALA A 22 -3.54 -7.54 32.78
C ALA A 22 -2.25 -6.93 33.34
N ASP A 23 -1.09 -7.27 32.76
CA ASP A 23 0.20 -6.75 33.20
C ASP A 23 0.33 -5.24 32.87
N PRO A 24 0.39 -4.35 33.88
CA PRO A 24 0.46 -2.92 33.67
C PRO A 24 1.70 -2.45 32.91
N LYS A 25 2.78 -3.26 32.89
CA LYS A 25 4.00 -2.96 32.13
C LYS A 25 3.89 -3.26 30.64
N ARG A 26 2.93 -4.12 30.27
CA ARG A 26 2.69 -4.55 28.87
C ARG A 26 1.42 -3.97 28.28
N ARG A 27 0.49 -3.48 29.10
CA ARG A 27 -0.76 -2.90 28.61
C ARG A 27 -0.51 -1.72 27.68
N TRP A 28 -1.37 -1.58 26.68
CA TRP A 28 -1.33 -0.42 25.80
C TRP A 28 -1.72 0.85 26.57
N ASN A 29 -1.02 1.95 26.29
CA ASN A 29 -1.42 3.26 26.83
C ASN A 29 -2.88 3.56 26.44
N GLY A 30 -3.68 3.99 27.41
CA GLY A 30 -5.12 4.23 27.25
C GLY A 30 -6.02 3.01 27.44
N GLN A 31 -5.47 1.80 27.66
CA GLN A 31 -6.27 0.64 28.04
C GLN A 31 -6.75 0.78 29.49
N ASP A 32 -8.05 0.62 29.71
CA ASP A 32 -8.65 0.61 31.04
C ASP A 32 -8.03 -0.50 31.91
N PRO A 33 -7.90 -0.27 33.23
CA PRO A 33 -7.25 -1.22 34.13
C PRO A 33 -8.10 -2.45 34.43
N VAL A 34 -9.38 -2.48 34.02
CA VAL A 34 -10.30 -3.58 34.31
C VAL A 34 -10.96 -4.04 33.02
N SER A 35 -11.22 -5.34 32.91
CA SER A 35 -12.05 -5.93 31.85
C SER A 35 -13.06 -6.89 32.47
N ALA A 36 -14.31 -6.78 32.04
CA ALA A 36 -15.39 -7.66 32.49
C ALA A 36 -15.50 -8.94 31.62
N ASP A 37 -15.07 -8.87 30.36
CA ASP A 37 -15.32 -9.88 29.33
C ASP A 37 -14.02 -10.40 28.67
N GLY A 38 -12.86 -10.05 29.23
CA GLY A 38 -11.55 -10.45 28.72
C GLY A 38 -11.05 -9.64 27.52
N TYR A 39 -11.80 -8.64 27.06
CA TYR A 39 -11.38 -7.73 25.99
C TYR A 39 -10.91 -6.38 26.55
N GLY A 40 -9.96 -5.76 25.86
CA GLY A 40 -9.52 -4.41 26.18
C GLY A 40 -10.67 -3.42 25.99
N ARG A 41 -10.74 -2.44 26.88
CA ARG A 41 -11.49 -1.19 26.68
C ARG A 41 -10.48 -0.05 26.67
N TYR A 42 -10.70 0.95 25.82
CA TYR A 42 -9.80 2.08 25.69
C TYR A 42 -10.53 3.38 26.01
N SER A 43 -9.81 4.32 26.62
CA SER A 43 -10.36 5.63 27.00
C SER A 43 -10.78 6.49 25.80
N SER A 44 -10.25 6.21 24.61
CA SER A 44 -10.70 6.80 23.34
C SER A 44 -10.55 5.83 22.17
N LEU A 45 -11.31 6.06 21.10
CA LEU A 45 -11.19 5.30 19.84
C LEU A 45 -9.77 5.38 19.27
N ALA A 46 -9.16 6.56 19.25
CA ALA A 46 -7.81 6.76 18.71
C ALA A 46 -6.77 5.91 19.45
N LEU A 47 -6.89 5.73 20.78
CA LEU A 47 -6.00 4.88 21.56
C LEU A 47 -6.23 3.39 21.30
N GLY A 48 -7.47 2.96 21.07
CA GLY A 48 -7.76 1.58 20.67
C GLY A 48 -7.31 1.25 19.26
N MET A 49 -7.46 2.19 18.31
CA MET A 49 -6.88 2.10 16.96
C MET A 49 -5.36 1.98 17.04
N ARG A 50 -4.70 2.87 17.80
CA ARG A 50 -3.25 2.82 18.06
C ARG A 50 -2.82 1.47 18.63
N ALA A 51 -3.58 0.91 19.57
CA ALA A 51 -3.27 -0.40 20.15
C ALA A 51 -3.34 -1.52 19.10
N GLY A 52 -4.35 -1.52 18.23
CA GLY A 52 -4.46 -2.45 17.10
C GLY A 52 -3.27 -2.35 16.14
N VAL A 53 -2.91 -1.13 15.75
CA VAL A 53 -1.74 -0.83 14.91
C VAL A 53 -0.45 -1.35 15.57
N GLY A 54 -0.28 -1.06 16.87
CA GLY A 54 0.88 -1.50 17.62
C GLY A 54 0.98 -3.01 17.75
N GLN A 55 -0.15 -3.71 17.91
CA GLN A 55 -0.16 -5.17 17.97
C GLN A 55 0.32 -5.79 16.65
N LEU A 56 -0.12 -5.27 15.49
CA LEU A 56 0.36 -5.72 14.17
C LEU A 56 1.88 -5.54 14.02
N VAL A 57 2.40 -4.39 14.45
CA VAL A 57 3.84 -4.09 14.41
C VAL A 57 4.62 -4.98 15.38
N VAL A 58 4.11 -5.20 16.60
CA VAL A 58 4.73 -6.09 17.59
C VAL A 58 4.78 -7.54 17.08
N ASN A 59 3.68 -8.02 16.50
CA ASN A 59 3.61 -9.34 15.88
C ASN A 59 4.70 -9.52 14.82
N GLN A 60 4.91 -8.52 13.96
CA GLN A 60 5.95 -8.61 12.95
C GLN A 60 7.36 -8.53 13.55
N THR A 61 7.62 -7.51 14.37
CA THR A 61 8.96 -7.15 14.82
C THR A 61 9.50 -8.06 15.92
N ARG A 62 8.63 -8.55 16.83
CA ARG A 62 9.02 -9.40 17.95
C ARG A 62 8.80 -10.88 17.68
N ASN A 63 7.75 -11.23 16.94
CA ASN A 63 7.32 -12.62 16.75
C ASN A 63 7.60 -13.16 15.33
N GLY A 64 8.16 -12.35 14.43
CA GLY A 64 8.49 -12.77 13.06
C GLY A 64 7.26 -13.09 12.21
N LEU A 65 6.10 -12.50 12.53
CA LEU A 65 4.85 -12.67 11.81
C LEU A 65 4.83 -11.73 10.60
N ASP A 66 5.62 -12.09 9.59
CA ASP A 66 5.93 -11.27 8.40
C ASP A 66 5.08 -11.59 7.16
N THR A 67 3.97 -12.33 7.31
CA THR A 67 3.04 -12.65 6.21
C THR A 67 1.60 -12.39 6.67
N VAL A 68 0.66 -12.24 5.74
CA VAL A 68 -0.76 -12.09 6.06
C VAL A 68 -1.25 -13.29 6.88
N TRP A 69 -0.92 -14.51 6.45
CA TRP A 69 -1.27 -15.75 7.15
C TRP A 69 -0.79 -15.75 8.60
N LYS A 70 0.49 -15.44 8.84
CA LYS A 70 1.06 -15.44 10.20
C LYS A 70 0.38 -14.41 11.11
N GLN A 71 0.11 -13.21 10.58
CA GLN A 71 -0.56 -12.15 11.34
C GLN A 71 -1.99 -12.53 11.70
N ILE A 72 -2.78 -12.99 10.72
CA ILE A 72 -4.20 -13.31 10.91
C ILE A 72 -4.39 -14.61 11.68
N ASN A 73 -3.60 -15.65 11.43
CA ASN A 73 -3.69 -16.90 12.20
C ASN A 73 -3.31 -16.71 13.68
N SER A 74 -2.44 -15.74 13.99
CA SER A 74 -2.18 -15.34 15.38
C SER A 74 -3.33 -14.53 15.99
N TRP A 75 -4.14 -13.85 15.17
CA TRP A 75 -5.25 -13.00 15.60
C TRP A 75 -6.54 -13.79 15.81
N ALA A 76 -6.82 -14.72 14.90
CA ALA A 76 -8.04 -15.52 14.83
C ALA A 76 -7.68 -16.99 14.49
N PRO A 77 -7.05 -17.73 15.42
CA PRO A 77 -6.65 -19.11 15.17
C PRO A 77 -7.87 -20.02 15.00
N GLN A 78 -7.70 -21.09 14.23
CA GLN A 78 -8.76 -22.09 14.01
C GLN A 78 -9.16 -22.81 15.30
N SER A 79 -8.26 -22.94 16.28
CA SER A 79 -8.54 -23.51 17.60
C SER A 79 -9.68 -22.83 18.34
N ASP A 80 -9.93 -21.55 18.02
CA ASP A 80 -10.95 -20.72 18.65
C ASP A 80 -12.27 -20.74 17.83
N GLY A 81 -12.40 -21.65 16.87
CA GLY A 81 -13.57 -21.77 16.00
C GLY A 81 -13.61 -20.76 14.84
N ASN A 82 -12.49 -20.10 14.55
CA ASN A 82 -12.36 -19.16 13.43
C ASN A 82 -11.97 -19.85 12.12
N ASP A 83 -12.13 -19.14 11.00
CA ASP A 83 -11.57 -19.53 9.69
C ASP A 83 -10.42 -18.58 9.31
N PRO A 84 -9.18 -18.84 9.78
CA PRO A 84 -8.03 -18.01 9.44
C PRO A 84 -7.68 -18.04 7.96
N VAL A 85 -8.10 -19.07 7.20
CA VAL A 85 -7.81 -19.20 5.77
C VAL A 85 -8.65 -18.20 4.99
N ALA A 86 -9.97 -18.21 5.19
CA ALA A 86 -10.87 -17.25 4.55
C ALA A 86 -10.55 -15.80 4.97
N TYR A 87 -10.23 -15.59 6.24
CA TYR A 87 -9.85 -14.27 6.74
C TYR A 87 -8.54 -13.79 6.10
N SER A 88 -7.50 -14.63 6.07
CA SER A 88 -6.24 -14.29 5.42
C SER A 88 -6.43 -14.00 3.93
N ALA A 89 -7.26 -14.78 3.23
CA ALA A 89 -7.55 -14.56 1.82
C ALA A 89 -8.21 -13.19 1.57
N ARG A 90 -9.17 -12.78 2.41
CA ARG A 90 -9.81 -11.47 2.32
C ARG A 90 -8.80 -10.33 2.53
N VAL A 91 -7.94 -10.43 3.53
CA VAL A 91 -6.91 -9.41 3.83
C VAL A 91 -5.87 -9.35 2.72
N ALA A 92 -5.40 -10.49 2.24
CA ALA A 92 -4.42 -10.60 1.16
C ALA A 92 -4.95 -10.03 -0.16
N ALA A 93 -6.23 -10.30 -0.50
CA ALA A 93 -6.88 -9.72 -1.66
C ALA A 93 -6.97 -8.19 -1.58
N ALA A 94 -7.26 -7.62 -0.40
CA ALA A 94 -7.28 -6.17 -0.21
C ALA A 94 -5.89 -5.53 -0.38
N LEU A 95 -4.83 -6.24 -0.01
CA LEU A 95 -3.44 -5.80 -0.15
C LEU A 95 -2.86 -6.02 -1.55
N GLY A 96 -3.42 -6.95 -2.33
CA GLY A 96 -2.89 -7.35 -3.64
C GLY A 96 -1.66 -8.27 -3.53
N VAL A 97 -1.62 -9.12 -2.51
CA VAL A 97 -0.52 -10.08 -2.25
C VAL A 97 -1.07 -11.48 -2.01
N GLY A 98 -0.21 -12.50 -2.00
CA GLY A 98 -0.55 -13.85 -1.52
C GLY A 98 -0.56 -13.95 0.00
N ILE A 99 -1.32 -14.92 0.55
CA ILE A 99 -1.42 -15.10 2.02
C ILE A 99 -0.08 -15.45 2.69
N HIS A 100 0.86 -16.03 1.93
CA HIS A 100 2.20 -16.41 2.40
C HIS A 100 3.31 -15.46 1.90
N ASP A 101 2.96 -14.43 1.14
CA ASP A 101 3.92 -13.43 0.72
C ASP A 101 4.39 -12.61 1.92
N LYS A 102 5.67 -12.25 1.92
CA LYS A 102 6.20 -11.36 2.95
C LYS A 102 5.63 -9.96 2.77
N ILE A 103 5.17 -9.38 3.87
CA ILE A 103 4.67 -8.01 3.95
C ILE A 103 5.42 -7.24 5.02
N ASP A 104 5.55 -5.93 4.85
CA ASP A 104 5.92 -4.99 5.92
C ASP A 104 4.67 -4.20 6.29
N VAL A 105 4.23 -4.26 7.54
CA VAL A 105 3.02 -3.56 7.99
C VAL A 105 3.28 -2.08 8.28
N ARG A 106 4.54 -1.65 8.43
CA ARG A 106 4.88 -0.28 8.82
C ARG A 106 4.54 0.81 7.80
N PRO A 107 4.63 0.58 6.47
CA PRO A 107 4.20 1.56 5.49
C PRO A 107 2.71 1.86 5.65
N TYR A 108 2.37 3.15 5.72
CA TYR A 108 0.99 3.67 5.90
C TYR A 108 -0.08 2.96 5.07
N ARG A 109 0.11 2.81 3.75
CA ARG A 109 -0.85 2.14 2.87
C ARG A 109 -1.09 0.68 3.26
N VAL A 110 -0.04 -0.05 3.66
CA VAL A 110 -0.17 -1.45 4.08
C VAL A 110 -0.91 -1.51 5.42
N MET A 111 -0.51 -0.70 6.40
CA MET A 111 -1.17 -0.62 7.71
C MET A 111 -2.66 -0.28 7.56
N LYS A 112 -3.00 0.76 6.79
CA LYS A 112 -4.37 1.24 6.62
C LYS A 112 -5.28 0.17 6.01
N VAL A 113 -4.82 -0.51 4.97
CA VAL A 113 -5.58 -1.58 4.31
C VAL A 113 -5.75 -2.77 5.26
N MET A 114 -4.68 -3.19 5.94
CA MET A 114 -4.72 -4.31 6.87
C MET A 114 -5.62 -4.04 8.08
N LEU A 115 -5.46 -2.88 8.72
CA LEU A 115 -6.26 -2.45 9.86
C LEU A 115 -7.74 -2.38 9.49
N ARG A 116 -8.07 -1.75 8.35
CA ARG A 116 -9.45 -1.67 7.87
C ARG A 116 -10.05 -3.06 7.66
N ALA A 117 -9.34 -3.95 6.98
CA ALA A 117 -9.83 -5.31 6.72
C ALA A 117 -10.06 -6.09 8.02
N ILE A 118 -9.23 -5.87 9.05
CA ILE A 118 -9.42 -6.47 10.36
C ILE A 118 -10.69 -5.95 11.03
N ILE A 119 -10.85 -4.63 11.10
CA ILE A 119 -12.04 -3.99 11.72
C ILE A 119 -13.34 -4.46 11.07
N GLU A 120 -13.36 -4.54 9.74
CA GLU A 120 -14.56 -4.98 9.01
C GLU A 120 -14.97 -6.42 9.35
N VAL A 121 -14.02 -7.30 9.67
CA VAL A 121 -14.33 -8.66 10.14
C VAL A 121 -14.78 -8.62 11.60
N GLU A 122 -14.02 -7.93 12.46
CA GLU A 122 -14.23 -7.91 13.91
C GLU A 122 -15.55 -7.26 14.34
N LEU A 123 -16.00 -6.24 13.61
CA LEU A 123 -17.23 -5.51 13.93
C LEU A 123 -18.40 -5.88 13.01
N GLY A 124 -18.17 -6.75 12.01
CA GLY A 124 -19.15 -7.07 10.98
C GLY A 124 -19.44 -5.91 10.02
N GLY A 125 -18.54 -4.93 9.92
CA GLY A 125 -18.62 -3.79 9.02
C GLY A 125 -17.68 -2.65 9.43
N MET A 126 -17.71 -1.53 8.71
CA MET A 126 -16.83 -0.38 8.94
C MET A 126 -17.62 0.81 9.50
N PRO A 127 -17.69 1.00 10.83
CA PRO A 127 -18.40 2.13 11.42
C PRO A 127 -17.58 3.42 11.49
N TYR A 128 -16.29 3.37 11.11
CA TYR A 128 -15.35 4.48 11.26
C TYR A 128 -15.00 5.12 9.91
N THR A 129 -14.70 6.40 9.97
CA THR A 129 -14.17 7.22 8.88
C THR A 129 -12.68 6.92 8.65
N GLN A 130 -12.16 7.43 7.53
CA GLN A 130 -10.73 7.34 7.26
C GLN A 130 -9.91 8.17 8.26
N ALA A 131 -10.40 9.37 8.61
CA ALA A 131 -9.72 10.27 9.53
C ALA A 131 -9.54 9.64 10.92
N GLU A 132 -10.55 8.92 11.43
CA GLU A 132 -10.47 8.23 12.73
C GLU A 132 -9.42 7.11 12.73
N MET A 133 -9.29 6.37 11.62
CA MET A 133 -8.19 5.38 11.48
C MET A 133 -6.83 6.07 11.42
N ASP A 134 -6.74 7.14 10.63
CA ASP A 134 -5.50 7.88 10.41
C ASP A 134 -4.98 8.51 11.70
N GLU A 135 -5.87 9.02 12.56
CA GLU A 135 -5.53 9.52 13.90
C GLU A 135 -4.86 8.44 14.77
N GLY A 136 -5.44 7.23 14.85
CA GLY A 136 -4.87 6.14 15.63
C GLY A 136 -3.52 5.63 15.09
N MET A 137 -3.38 5.57 13.76
CA MET A 137 -2.11 5.23 13.12
C MET A 137 -1.04 6.30 13.38
N ALA A 138 -1.42 7.58 13.30
CA ALA A 138 -0.53 8.71 13.58
C ALA A 138 -0.05 8.70 15.04
N LEU A 139 -0.91 8.37 16.00
CA LEU A 139 -0.52 8.20 17.41
C LEU A 139 0.49 7.06 17.63
N TYR A 140 0.57 6.09 16.72
CA TYR A 140 1.62 5.06 16.72
C TYR A 140 2.90 5.51 15.98
N GLY A 141 2.82 6.57 15.17
CA GLY A 141 3.91 7.08 14.33
C GLY A 141 3.85 6.60 12.86
N ILE A 142 2.73 6.01 12.44
CA ILE A 142 2.48 5.65 11.03
C ILE A 142 1.59 6.72 10.41
N THR A 143 2.20 7.63 9.64
CA THR A 143 1.50 8.68 8.90
C THR A 143 1.69 8.49 7.40
N GLU A 144 0.91 9.20 6.58
CA GLU A 144 1.09 9.19 5.12
C GLU A 144 2.51 9.58 4.69
N PHE A 145 3.21 10.39 5.49
CA PHE A 145 4.60 10.79 5.30
C PHE A 145 5.62 9.77 5.82
N SER A 146 5.19 8.74 6.57
CA SER A 146 6.04 7.62 6.99
C SER A 146 6.35 6.65 5.84
N GLN A 147 5.80 6.86 4.65
CA GLN A 147 6.23 6.13 3.44
C GLN A 147 7.42 6.87 2.80
N PRO A 148 8.53 6.18 2.47
CA PRO A 148 9.40 6.70 1.42
C PRO A 148 8.53 6.91 0.18
N ALA A 149 8.66 8.06 -0.48
CA ALA A 149 7.93 8.35 -1.71
C ALA A 149 7.93 7.11 -2.61
N PRO A 150 6.78 6.72 -3.20
CA PRO A 150 6.75 5.55 -4.06
C PRO A 150 7.78 5.75 -5.17
N VAL A 151 8.88 4.99 -5.10
CA VAL A 151 9.75 4.82 -6.24
C VAL A 151 8.89 4.09 -7.25
N ARG A 152 8.21 4.83 -8.12
CA ARG A 152 7.57 4.25 -9.30
C ARG A 152 8.66 3.46 -9.98
N SER A 153 8.60 2.13 -9.88
CA SER A 153 9.52 1.30 -10.64
C SER A 153 9.36 1.73 -12.10
N ILE A 154 10.47 2.12 -12.73
CA ILE A 154 10.49 2.66 -14.10
C ILE A 154 9.80 1.68 -15.07
N ARG A 155 9.67 0.39 -14.70
CA ARG A 155 8.93 -0.63 -15.43
C ARG A 155 7.42 -0.40 -15.50
N GLN A 156 6.76 0.09 -14.45
CA GLN A 156 5.30 0.34 -14.48
C GLN A 156 4.95 1.66 -15.16
N ALA A 157 5.88 2.62 -15.22
CA ALA A 157 5.71 3.85 -15.99
C ALA A 157 5.84 3.60 -17.52
N ALA A 158 6.47 2.50 -17.93
CA ALA A 158 6.68 2.15 -19.34
C ALA A 158 5.50 1.39 -19.98
N THR A 159 4.52 0.91 -19.21
CA THR A 159 3.38 0.12 -19.72
C THR A 159 2.05 0.88 -19.77
N THR A 160 2.00 2.13 -19.32
CA THR A 160 0.81 2.96 -19.53
C THR A 160 0.91 3.64 -20.88
N ASN A 161 0.16 3.10 -21.86
CA ASN A 161 -0.08 3.71 -23.17
C ASN A 161 -0.85 5.04 -23.01
N SER A 162 -0.17 6.06 -22.53
CA SER A 162 -0.67 7.43 -22.45
C SER A 162 0.46 8.36 -22.84
N GLY A 163 0.85 8.27 -24.11
CA GLY A 163 1.63 9.31 -24.76
C GLY A 163 0.83 10.62 -24.67
N THR A 164 1.24 11.52 -23.78
CA THR A 164 1.10 13.00 -23.83
C THR A 164 1.30 13.72 -22.49
N ALA A 165 1.49 13.05 -21.35
CA ALA A 165 1.45 13.74 -20.05
C ALA A 165 2.67 13.53 -19.12
N VAL A 166 3.90 13.47 -19.65
CA VAL A 166 5.11 13.59 -18.81
C VAL A 166 6.08 14.61 -19.43
N ALA A 167 5.76 15.89 -19.30
CA ALA A 167 6.69 16.97 -19.64
C ALA A 167 6.69 18.14 -18.63
N LYS A 168 6.13 17.96 -17.42
CA LYS A 168 6.10 19.04 -16.41
C LYS A 168 6.31 18.51 -15.00
N ALA A 169 7.52 18.04 -14.68
CA ALA A 169 8.03 17.99 -13.30
C ALA A 169 9.52 17.59 -13.26
N VAL A 170 10.40 18.27 -14.01
CA VAL A 170 11.85 18.28 -13.70
C VAL A 170 12.36 19.69 -13.93
N GLY A 171 12.10 20.56 -12.95
CA GLY A 171 12.74 21.87 -12.88
C GLY A 171 14.04 21.73 -12.09
N THR A 172 15.16 21.50 -12.79
CA THR A 172 16.49 22.04 -12.46
C THR A 172 17.52 21.64 -13.54
N LEU A 173 17.81 22.63 -14.40
CA LEU A 173 19.05 22.91 -15.14
C LEU A 173 19.62 21.89 -16.16
N ALA A 174 19.35 22.13 -17.46
CA ALA A 174 20.29 21.94 -18.57
C ALA A 174 19.85 22.77 -19.81
N PRO A 175 20.77 23.25 -20.67
CA PRO A 175 20.57 24.44 -21.51
C PRO A 175 19.77 24.21 -22.79
N LEU A 176 19.23 25.33 -23.28
CA LEU A 176 18.37 25.55 -24.44
C LEU A 176 18.88 24.91 -25.74
N GLY A 177 18.04 24.10 -26.38
CA GLY A 177 18.24 23.64 -27.75
C GLY A 177 17.00 22.94 -28.30
N ALA A 178 16.27 23.64 -29.17
CA ALA A 178 15.13 23.21 -29.98
C ALA A 178 13.76 23.05 -29.28
N LEU A 179 12.97 24.13 -29.34
CA LEU A 179 11.52 24.11 -29.19
C LEU A 179 10.85 23.96 -30.57
N ALA A 180 9.72 23.24 -30.56
CA ALA A 180 8.56 23.28 -31.47
C ALA A 180 8.48 22.27 -32.65
N PRO A 181 7.26 21.93 -33.14
CA PRO A 181 5.93 22.29 -32.66
C PRO A 181 5.03 21.09 -32.26
N VAL A 182 4.08 21.38 -31.37
CA VAL A 182 2.87 20.60 -31.16
C VAL A 182 1.97 20.76 -32.40
N ALA A 183 1.56 19.65 -33.01
CA ALA A 183 0.42 19.59 -33.90
C ALA A 183 -0.34 18.27 -33.69
N THR A 184 -1.63 18.42 -33.43
CA THR A 184 -2.62 17.41 -33.08
C THR A 184 -3.11 16.60 -34.28
N ALA A 185 -3.45 15.34 -33.98
CA ALA A 185 -4.67 14.63 -34.38
C ALA A 185 -4.67 13.65 -35.58
N VAL A 186 -5.51 12.64 -35.34
CA VAL A 186 -6.28 11.80 -36.26
C VAL A 186 -5.59 10.55 -36.81
N GLY A 187 -6.28 9.41 -36.58
CA GLY A 187 -5.88 8.09 -37.05
C GLY A 187 -6.04 7.87 -38.56
N GLY A 188 -5.54 6.72 -39.00
CA GLY A 188 -5.72 6.18 -40.34
C GLY A 188 -4.62 6.60 -41.32
N ILE A 189 -3.46 5.94 -41.25
CA ILE A 189 -2.46 6.03 -42.32
C ILE A 189 -2.34 4.65 -43.00
N PRO A 190 -2.56 4.55 -44.33
CA PRO A 190 -2.41 3.31 -45.09
C PRO A 190 -0.95 2.81 -45.12
N TRP A 191 -0.77 1.49 -45.00
CA TRP A 191 0.52 0.79 -44.86
C TRP A 191 1.56 1.05 -45.96
N GLN A 192 1.16 1.64 -47.08
CA GLN A 192 2.03 1.98 -48.22
C GLN A 192 3.00 3.14 -47.89
N THR A 193 2.64 4.01 -46.94
CA THR A 193 3.51 5.13 -46.49
C THR A 193 4.60 4.71 -45.49
N MET A 194 4.42 3.55 -44.82
CA MET A 194 5.43 3.00 -43.90
C MET A 194 6.70 2.50 -44.61
N ALA A 195 6.61 2.14 -45.90
CA ALA A 195 7.74 1.61 -46.65
C ALA A 195 8.82 2.66 -46.98
N VAL A 196 8.45 3.94 -47.10
CA VAL A 196 9.39 5.02 -47.42
C VAL A 196 10.20 5.45 -46.18
N LEU A 197 9.60 5.38 -44.98
CA LEU A 197 10.25 5.78 -43.74
C LEU A 197 11.31 4.77 -43.26
N VAL A 198 11.18 3.49 -43.61
CA VAL A 198 12.16 2.45 -43.25
C VAL A 198 13.44 2.56 -44.10
N LEU A 199 13.33 3.01 -45.36
CA LEU A 199 14.50 3.22 -46.22
C LEU A 199 15.33 4.46 -45.83
N ALA A 200 14.68 5.55 -45.41
CA ALA A 200 15.38 6.76 -44.96
C ALA A 200 16.15 6.55 -43.64
N ALA A 201 15.57 5.79 -42.70
CA ALA A 201 16.23 5.43 -41.45
C ALA A 201 17.44 4.49 -41.66
N GLY A 202 17.35 3.55 -42.61
CA GLY A 202 18.44 2.63 -42.95
C GLY A 202 19.67 3.33 -43.54
N ILE A 203 19.47 4.33 -44.41
CA ILE A 203 20.57 5.12 -45.00
C ILE A 203 21.28 5.96 -43.93
N GLY A 204 20.52 6.56 -43.00
CA GLY A 204 21.09 7.34 -41.89
C GLY A 204 22.02 6.51 -40.98
N VAL A 205 21.62 5.29 -40.64
CA VAL A 205 22.43 4.37 -39.81
C VAL A 205 23.68 3.90 -40.57
N ALA A 206 23.56 3.62 -41.88
CA ALA A 206 24.70 3.20 -42.70
C ALA A 206 25.77 4.30 -42.84
N VAL A 207 25.35 5.56 -43.04
CA VAL A 207 26.27 6.71 -43.13
C VAL A 207 27.00 6.94 -41.80
N TRP A 208 26.29 6.86 -40.68
CA TRP A 208 26.87 7.01 -39.34
C TRP A 208 27.89 5.91 -39.02
N LEU A 209 27.58 4.65 -39.35
CA LEU A 209 28.50 3.52 -39.16
C LEU A 209 29.75 3.62 -40.06
N TRP A 210 29.62 4.19 -41.26
CA TRP A 210 30.75 4.42 -42.16
C TRP A 210 31.67 5.55 -41.66
N GLN A 211 31.11 6.63 -41.11
CA GLN A 211 31.87 7.71 -40.49
C GLN A 211 32.66 7.23 -39.25
N GLN A 212 32.03 6.45 -38.36
CA GLN A 212 32.75 5.87 -37.22
C GLN A 212 33.91 4.96 -37.59
N ARG A 213 33.87 4.32 -38.76
CA ARG A 213 34.99 3.48 -39.24
C ARG A 213 36.17 4.31 -39.74
N LYS A 214 35.93 5.49 -40.31
CA LYS A 214 36.98 6.40 -40.75
C LYS A 214 37.71 7.04 -39.57
N ASP A 215 36.96 7.43 -38.55
CA ASP A 215 37.53 8.09 -37.37
C ASP A 215 38.39 7.16 -36.50
N LYS A 216 38.28 5.84 -36.69
CA LYS A 216 39.13 4.83 -36.04
C LYS A 216 40.35 4.41 -36.86
N ALA A 217 40.47 4.89 -38.10
CA ALA A 217 41.55 4.56 -39.02
C ALA A 217 42.53 5.72 -39.26
N ALA A 218 42.36 6.83 -38.54
CA ALA A 218 43.29 7.96 -38.44
C ALA A 218 43.89 7.98 -37.03
#